data_AF-A0A1Q8QIK8-F1
#
_entry.id   AF-A0A1Q8QIK8-F1
#
_cell.length_a   1.000
_cell.length_b   1.000
_cell.length_c   1.000
_cell.angle_alpha   90.00
_cell.angle_beta   90.00
_cell.angle_gamma   90.00
#
_symmetry.space_group_name_H-M   'P 1'
#
loop_
_entity.id
_entity.type
_entity.pdbx_description
1 polymer ?
#
loop_
_entity_poly.entity_id
_entity_poly.type
_entity_poly.pdbx_seq_one_letter_code
_entity_poly.pdbx_strand_id
1 'polypeptide(L)' 'MKLTIFEQIEELRLQMQKIASDKDLTDTRVVGVSEELDALINEFYSREGKKQ' A
#
# COMPACT_ATOMS: atom_id res chain seq x y z
N MET A 1 -11.03 -14.32 7.65
CA MET A 1 -9.59 -14.47 7.91
C MET A 1 -8.98 -13.08 7.86
N LYS A 2 -8.19 -12.68 8.86
CA LYS A 2 -7.58 -11.34 8.91
C LYS A 2 -6.35 -11.39 8.01
N LEU A 3 -6.35 -10.62 6.92
CA LEU A 3 -5.22 -10.54 6.00
C LEU A 3 -3.97 -10.07 6.75
N THR A 4 -2.83 -10.70 6.49
CA THR A 4 -1.53 -10.26 6.99
C THR A 4 -1.16 -8.92 6.38
N ILE A 5 -0.28 -8.15 7.03
CA ILE A 5 0.17 -6.85 6.51
C ILE A 5 0.79 -7.00 5.11
N PHE A 6 1.50 -8.11 4.87
CA PHE A 6 2.09 -8.41 3.56
C PHE A 6 1.03 -8.60 2.46
N GLU A 7 -0.06 -9.33 2.75
CA GLU A 7 -1.16 -9.52 1.81
C GLU A 7 -1.90 -8.20 1.51
N GLN A 8 -2.05 -7.32 2.50
CA GLN A 8 -2.65 -6.00 2.33
C GLN A 8 -1.79 -5.09 1.45
N ILE A 9 -0.45 -5.14 1.63
CA ILE A 9 0.50 -4.41 0.79
C ILE A 9 0.42 -4.89 -0.67
N GLU A 10 0.38 -6.21 -0.90
CA GLU A 10 0.26 -6.76 -2.26
C GLU A 10 -1.07 -6.38 -2.93
N GLU A 11 -2.19 -6.42 -2.21
CA GLU A 11 -3.48 -5.98 -2.74
C GLU A 11 -3.46 -4.51 -3.15
N LEU A 12 -2.93 -3.64 -2.30
CA LEU A 12 -2.85 -2.21 -2.60
C LEU A 12 -1.85 -1.92 -3.73
N ARG A 13 -0.75 -2.68 -3.83
CA ARG A 13 0.19 -2.58 -4.95
C ARG A 13 -0.48 -2.96 -6.28
N LEU A 14 -1.28 -4.03 -6.29
CA LEU A 14 -2.08 -4.44 -7.45
C LEU A 14 -3.15 -3.40 -7.81
N GLN A 15 -3.83 -2.83 -6.82
CA GLN A 15 -4.80 -1.74 -7.05
C GLN A 15 -4.13 -0.49 -7.61
N MET A 16 -2.98 -0.08 -7.07
CA MET A 16 -2.21 1.05 -7.56
C MET A 16 -1.77 0.83 -9.01
N GLN A 17 -1.24 -0.35 -9.36
CA GLN A 17 -0.89 -0.68 -10.75
C GLN A 17 -2.10 -0.63 -11.67
N LYS A 18 -3.26 -1.13 -11.23
CA LYS A 18 -4.48 -1.13 -12.03
C LYS A 18 -5.01 0.29 -12.25
N ILE A 19 -5.01 1.13 -11.22
CA ILE A 19 -5.48 2.53 -11.33
C ILE A 19 -4.49 3.35 -12.15
N ALA A 20 -3.17 3.17 -11.96
CA ALA A 20 -2.13 3.85 -12.73
C ALA A 20 -2.09 3.43 -14.20
N SER A 21 -2.52 2.21 -14.52
CA SER A 21 -2.66 1.75 -15.91
C SER A 21 -3.87 2.35 -16.61
N ASP A 22 -4.90 2.76 -15.86
CA ASP A 22 -6.18 3.26 -16.38
C ASP A 22 -6.28 4.79 -16.31
N LYS A 23 -5.51 5.43 -15.42
CA LYS A 23 -5.51 6.88 -15.19
C LYS A 23 -4.12 7.40 -14.85
N ASP A 24 -3.87 8.65 -15.25
CA ASP A 24 -2.65 9.38 -14.89
C ASP A 24 -2.41 9.37 -13.37
N LEU A 25 -1.15 9.27 -12.98
CA LEU A 25 -0.66 9.19 -11.59
C LEU A 25 -1.08 10.37 -10.70
N THR A 26 -1.69 11.40 -11.27
CA THR A 26 -2.22 12.59 -10.60
C THR A 26 -3.69 12.47 -10.20
N ASP A 27 -4.37 11.37 -10.56
CA ASP A 27 -5.73 11.13 -10.09
C ASP A 27 -5.71 10.98 -8.56
N THR A 28 -6.59 11.73 -7.89
CA THR A 28 -6.71 11.77 -6.42
C THR A 28 -6.92 10.39 -5.80
N ARG A 29 -7.41 9.42 -6.57
CA ARG A 29 -7.56 8.03 -6.12
C ARG A 29 -6.23 7.27 -6.12
N VAL A 30 -5.30 7.59 -7.02
CA VAL A 30 -3.92 7.04 -6.99
C VAL A 30 -3.18 7.59 -5.78
N VAL A 31 -3.34 8.89 -5.50
CA VAL A 31 -2.73 9.53 -4.32
C VAL A 31 -3.23 8.91 -3.02
N GLY A 32 -4.55 8.72 -2.86
CA GLY A 32 -5.11 8.09 -1.66
C GLY A 32 -4.62 6.66 -1.44
N VAL A 33 -4.56 5.84 -2.51
CA VAL A 33 -4.02 4.48 -2.44
C VAL A 33 -2.51 4.49 -2.11
N SER A 34 -1.76 5.46 -2.63
CA SER A 34 -0.33 5.62 -2.32
C SER A 34 -0.09 5.96 -0.85
N GLU A 35 -0.89 6.85 -0.27
CA GLU A 35 -0.78 7.22 1.16
C GLU A 35 -1.12 6.03 2.07
N GLU A 36 -2.13 5.25 1.71
CA GLU A 36 -2.52 4.06 2.46
C GLU A 36 -1.47 2.94 2.39
N LEU A 37 -0.85 2.75 1.21
CA LEU A 37 0.29 1.85 1.03
C LEU A 37 1.49 2.29 1.88
N ASP A 38 1.82 3.58 1.89
CA ASP A 38 2.94 4.13 2.65
C ASP A 38 2.73 3.99 4.16
N ALA A 39 1.50 4.18 4.64
CA ALA A 39 1.12 3.94 6.03
C ALA A 39 1.30 2.47 6.44
N LEU A 40 0.88 1.53 5.59
CA LEU A 40 1.04 0.09 5.84
C LEU A 40 2.50 -0.37 5.78
N ILE A 41 3.30 0.20 4.88
CA ILE A 41 4.74 -0.05 4.80
C ILE A 41 5.43 0.49 6.06
N ASN A 42 5.10 1.71 6.50
CA ASN A 42 5.61 2.28 7.74
C ASN A 42 5.19 1.45 8.96
N GLU A 43 3.96 0.93 9.00
CA GLU A 43 3.52 0.03 10.06
C GLU A 43 4.27 -1.31 10.02
N PHE A 44 4.52 -1.86 8.82
CA PHE A 44 5.31 -3.07 8.64
C PHE A 44 6.74 -2.87 9.17
N TYR A 45 7.43 -1.81 8.76
CA TYR A 45 8.77 -1.49 9.26
C TYR A 45 8.79 -1.10 10.74
N SER A 46 7.74 -0.49 11.28
CA SER A 46 7.65 -0.19 12.71
C SER A 46 7.47 -1.47 13.56
N ARG A 47 6.76 -2.47 13.02
CA ARG A 47 6.59 -3.78 13.65
C ARG A 47 7.83 -4.68 13.51
N GLU A 48 8.47 -4.68 12.34
CA GLU A 48 9.69 -5.46 12.07
C GLU A 48 10.95 -4.81 12.66
N GLY A 49 11.02 -3.48 12.69
CA GLY A 49 12.11 -2.67 13.27
C GLY A 49 12.18 -2.70 14.80
N LYS A 50 11.30 -3.45 15.48
CA LYS A 50 11.48 -3.84 16.88
C LYS A 50 12.31 -5.12 17.06
N LYS A 51 12.90 -5.66 15.99
CA LYS A 51 13.98 -6.65 16.08
C LYS A 51 15.34 -5.97 15.85
N GLN A 52 15.96 -5.61 16.98
CA GLN A 52 17.36 -5.22 17.22
C GLN A 52 17.78 -3.79 16.92
#